data_AF-A0A3D1RNK9-F1
#
_entry.id   AF-A0A3D1RNK9-F1
#
_cell.length_a   1.000
_cell.length_b   1.000
_cell.length_c   1.000
_cell.angle_alpha   90.00
_cell.angle_beta   90.00
_cell.angle_gamma   90.00
#
_symmetry.space_group_name_H-M   'P 1'
#
loop_
_entity.id
_entity.type
_entity.pdbx_description
1 polymer ?
#
loop_
_entity_poly.entity_id
_entity_poly.type
_entity_poly.pdbx_seq_one_letter_code
_entity_poly.pdbx_strand_id
1 'polypeptide(L)'
;VLSRHFNEAIDKVILGEKLDRKPSLEEVERVSVHESGHALLSETLMPGSVSSVTIVPRGQALGFMRKNPPDDQYLYTREQLESEIMIALGGAAAEEIKYGNRSTGARGDFKACWNTARQIVEAGLSSLGIVHAEDLPLESLFEECKNIIVDLEQKTIKLLQDKKDALFTLAASIQQEETIDRQRFVEIIH
;
A
#
# COMPACT_ATOMS: atom_id res chain seq x y z
N VAL A 1 13.22 25.23 0.19
CA VAL A 1 13.24 25.20 1.68
C VAL A 1 11.82 25.19 2.26
N LEU A 2 10.90 26.07 1.81
CA LEU A 2 9.50 26.09 2.29
C LEU A 2 8.72 24.76 2.07
N SER A 3 8.86 24.14 0.89
CA SER A 3 8.14 22.90 0.54
C SER A 3 8.51 21.71 1.43
N ARG A 4 9.80 21.54 1.75
CA ARG A 4 10.26 20.44 2.62
C ARG A 4 9.73 20.58 4.04
N HIS A 5 9.78 21.79 4.62
CA HIS A 5 9.27 22.05 5.97
C HIS A 5 7.75 21.90 6.04
N PHE A 6 7.04 22.30 4.98
CA PHE A 6 5.59 22.12 4.88
C PHE A 6 5.21 20.64 4.79
N ASN A 7 5.89 19.87 3.92
CA ASN A 7 5.72 18.43 3.85
C ASN A 7 6.03 17.74 5.19
N GLU A 8 7.11 18.13 5.85
CA GLU A 8 7.48 17.59 7.15
C GLU A 8 6.44 17.90 8.25
N ALA A 9 5.81 19.08 8.20
CA ALA A 9 4.71 19.43 9.08
C ALA A 9 3.44 18.60 8.79
N ILE A 10 3.12 18.35 7.52
CA ILE A 10 2.00 17.47 7.13
C ILE A 10 2.21 16.05 7.65
N ASP A 11 3.40 15.46 7.43
CA ASP A 11 3.71 14.11 7.93
C ASP A 11 3.57 14.02 9.45
N LYS A 12 4.02 15.06 10.16
CA LYS A 12 3.91 15.11 11.61
C LYS A 12 2.46 15.11 12.09
N VAL A 13 1.56 15.78 11.37
CA VAL A 13 0.13 15.81 11.71
C VAL A 13 -0.55 14.46 11.40
N ILE A 14 -0.22 13.84 10.27
CA ILE A 14 -0.88 12.60 9.82
C ILE A 14 -0.35 11.37 10.56
N LEU A 15 0.98 11.26 10.69
CA LEU A 15 1.66 10.05 11.16
C LEU A 15 2.21 10.21 12.59
N GLY A 16 2.46 11.44 13.04
CA GLY A 16 3.07 11.74 14.34
C GLY A 16 4.54 12.16 14.26
N GLU A 17 5.15 12.37 15.43
CA GLU A 17 6.56 12.75 15.55
C GLU A 17 7.51 11.69 14.99
N LYS A 18 8.71 12.11 14.58
CA LYS A 18 9.79 11.18 14.24
C LYS A 18 10.14 10.33 15.46
N LEU A 19 10.36 9.04 15.25
CA LEU A 19 10.85 8.15 16.30
C LEU A 19 12.37 8.32 16.47
N ASP A 20 12.84 8.38 17.73
CA ASP A 20 14.29 8.38 18.05
C ASP A 20 14.94 7.00 17.91
N ARG A 21 14.14 5.93 17.80
CA ARG A 21 14.65 4.56 17.63
C ARG A 21 15.20 4.41 16.21
N LYS A 22 16.51 4.16 16.10
CA LYS A 22 17.14 3.76 14.84
C LYS A 22 16.79 2.29 14.53
N PRO A 23 16.09 2.00 13.41
CA PRO A 23 15.87 0.62 12.98
C PRO A 23 17.21 -0.06 12.63
N SER A 24 17.26 -1.39 12.79
CA SER A 24 18.40 -2.19 12.36
C SER A 24 18.54 -2.17 10.83
N LEU A 25 19.71 -2.53 10.29
CA LEU A 25 19.90 -2.62 8.84
C LEU A 25 18.92 -3.60 8.18
N GLU A 26 18.57 -4.68 8.87
CA GLU A 26 17.59 -5.67 8.42
C GLU A 26 16.16 -5.10 8.44
N GLU A 27 15.79 -4.34 9.47
CA GLU A 27 14.50 -3.63 9.53
C GLU A 27 14.40 -2.59 8.40
N VAL A 28 15.48 -1.83 8.14
CA VAL A 28 15.54 -0.85 7.05
C VAL A 28 15.40 -1.52 5.68
N GLU A 29 16.12 -2.63 5.44
CA GLU A 29 16.03 -3.36 4.18
C GLU A 29 14.60 -3.89 3.96
N ARG A 30 14.03 -4.52 4.98
CA ARG A 30 12.68 -5.08 4.90
C ARG A 30 11.62 -4.00 4.66
N VAL A 31 11.71 -2.86 5.36
CA VAL A 31 10.80 -1.72 5.15
C VAL A 31 11.00 -1.12 3.75
N SER A 32 12.22 -1.05 3.23
CA SER A 32 12.47 -0.57 1.87
C SER A 32 11.80 -1.45 0.82
N VAL A 33 11.86 -2.77 1.00
CA VAL A 33 11.12 -3.74 0.16
C VAL A 33 9.61 -3.55 0.32
N HIS A 34 9.12 -3.39 1.54
CA HIS A 34 7.70 -3.17 1.82
C HIS A 34 7.15 -1.91 1.12
N GLU A 35 7.79 -0.76 1.32
CA GLU A 35 7.37 0.51 0.70
C GLU A 35 7.49 0.49 -0.83
N SER A 36 8.50 -0.22 -1.36
CA SER A 36 8.64 -0.40 -2.81
C SER A 36 7.46 -1.16 -3.41
N GLY A 37 6.89 -2.12 -2.68
CA GLY A 37 5.71 -2.88 -3.08
C GLY A 37 4.47 -1.98 -3.21
N HIS A 38 4.19 -1.17 -2.19
CA HIS A 38 3.10 -0.19 -2.25
C HIS A 38 3.27 0.80 -3.39
N ALA A 39 4.46 1.37 -3.54
CA ALA A 39 4.72 2.40 -4.53
C ALA A 39 4.61 1.88 -5.97
N LEU A 40 5.20 0.71 -6.25
CA LEU A 40 5.14 0.11 -7.59
C LEU A 40 3.71 -0.28 -7.98
N LEU A 41 2.92 -0.81 -7.04
CA LEU A 41 1.52 -1.13 -7.29
C LEU A 41 0.66 0.11 -7.46
N SER A 42 0.88 1.14 -6.64
CA SER A 42 0.17 2.41 -6.75
C SER A 42 0.40 3.02 -8.13
N GLU A 43 1.65 3.06 -8.61
CA GLU A 43 1.95 3.60 -9.93
C GLU A 43 1.41 2.72 -11.07
N THR A 44 1.38 1.40 -10.89
CA THR A 44 0.92 0.50 -11.94
C THR A 44 -0.60 0.54 -12.11
N LEU A 45 -1.34 0.60 -11.00
CA LEU A 45 -2.81 0.59 -10.99
C LEU A 45 -3.39 1.99 -11.14
N MET A 46 -2.67 3.01 -10.66
CA MET A 46 -3.04 4.41 -10.74
C MET A 46 -1.81 5.26 -11.13
N PRO A 47 -1.48 5.34 -12.44
CA PRO A 47 -0.33 6.10 -12.92
C PRO A 47 -0.33 7.55 -12.44
N GLY A 48 0.83 8.02 -11.98
CA GLY A 48 0.98 9.36 -11.42
C GLY A 48 0.48 9.53 -9.98
N SER A 49 0.06 8.46 -9.30
CA SER A 49 -0.42 8.53 -7.92
C SER A 49 0.70 8.72 -6.89
N VAL A 50 1.91 8.22 -7.14
CA VAL A 50 3.02 8.28 -6.15
C VAL A 50 3.71 9.63 -6.20
N SER A 51 3.66 10.38 -5.09
CA SER A 51 4.35 11.68 -4.95
C SER A 51 5.74 11.58 -4.31
N SER A 52 5.90 10.67 -3.35
CA SER A 52 7.19 10.33 -2.73
C SER A 52 7.07 9.05 -1.90
N VAL A 53 8.18 8.38 -1.67
CA VAL A 53 8.30 7.18 -0.83
C VAL A 53 9.41 7.40 0.19
N THR A 54 9.20 7.07 1.46
CA THR A 54 10.21 7.27 2.51
C THR A 54 10.21 6.14 3.53
N ILE A 55 11.40 5.86 4.08
CA ILE A 55 11.62 4.90 5.19
C ILE A 55 12.04 5.61 6.48
N VAL A 56 11.82 6.92 6.55
CA VAL A 56 12.09 7.70 7.76
C VAL A 56 10.95 7.43 8.75
N PRO A 57 11.24 6.80 9.91
CA PRO A 57 10.21 6.35 10.83
C PRO A 57 9.47 7.52 11.49
N ARG A 58 8.14 7.44 11.55
CA ARG A 58 7.26 8.44 12.18
C ARG A 58 6.07 7.78 12.89
N GLY A 59 5.81 8.21 14.12
CA GLY A 59 4.74 7.68 14.95
C GLY A 59 4.84 6.16 15.12
N GLN A 60 3.91 5.41 14.53
CA GLN A 60 3.93 3.94 14.52
C GLN A 60 4.42 3.33 13.19
N ALA A 61 4.65 4.16 12.17
CA ALA A 61 5.08 3.73 10.84
C ALA A 61 6.61 3.76 10.73
N LEU A 62 7.20 2.71 10.15
CA LEU A 62 8.64 2.63 9.88
C LEU A 62 9.00 3.14 8.47
N GLY A 63 8.00 3.27 7.59
CA GLY A 63 8.06 3.86 6.26
C GLY A 63 6.65 4.23 5.82
N PHE A 64 6.53 5.02 4.75
CA PHE A 64 5.25 5.29 4.10
C PHE A 64 5.43 5.84 2.68
N MET A 65 4.42 5.59 1.85
CA MET A 65 4.26 6.18 0.53
C MET A 65 3.20 7.29 0.57
N ARG A 66 3.52 8.44 0.01
CA ARG A 66 2.59 9.56 -0.16
C ARG A 66 1.94 9.48 -1.53
N LYS A 67 0.62 9.37 -1.54
CA LYS A 67 -0.18 9.56 -2.75
C LYS A 67 -0.39 11.06 -3.01
N ASN A 68 -0.49 11.45 -4.28
CA ASN A 68 -1.11 12.72 -4.64
C ASN A 68 -2.54 12.74 -4.08
N PRO A 69 -3.03 13.87 -3.57
CA PRO A 69 -4.42 13.98 -3.13
C PRO A 69 -5.31 13.48 -4.27
N PRO A 70 -6.16 12.47 -4.05
CA PRO A 70 -7.16 12.15 -5.04
C PRO A 70 -8.04 13.39 -5.23
N ASP A 71 -8.60 13.56 -6.43
CA ASP A 71 -9.75 14.45 -6.58
C ASP A 71 -10.80 14.03 -5.53
N ASP A 72 -11.49 15.01 -4.93
CA ASP A 72 -12.44 14.80 -3.83
C ASP A 72 -13.64 13.94 -4.32
N GLN A 73 -13.43 12.63 -4.40
CA GLN A 73 -14.34 11.67 -5.02
C GLN A 73 -15.24 11.08 -3.96
N TYR A 74 -16.53 11.38 -4.10
CA TYR A 74 -17.59 10.82 -3.25
C TYR A 74 -18.00 9.40 -3.65
N LEU A 75 -17.63 8.96 -4.85
CA LEU A 75 -18.09 7.70 -5.44
C LEU A 75 -16.88 6.88 -5.90
N TYR A 76 -16.89 5.58 -5.58
CA TYR A 76 -15.86 4.63 -5.96
C TYR A 76 -16.45 3.50 -6.78
N THR A 77 -15.78 3.16 -7.88
CA THR A 77 -16.08 1.96 -8.67
C THR A 77 -15.46 0.71 -8.04
N ARG A 78 -15.95 -0.47 -8.42
CA ARG A 78 -15.36 -1.74 -8.00
C ARG A 78 -13.87 -1.82 -8.32
N GLU A 79 -13.47 -1.43 -9.53
CA GLU A 79 -12.07 -1.48 -9.99
C GLU A 79 -11.14 -0.59 -9.15
N GLN A 80 -11.63 0.59 -8.72
CA GLN A 80 -10.86 1.46 -7.82
C GLN A 80 -10.70 0.84 -6.43
N LEU A 81 -11.76 0.25 -5.87
CA LEU A 81 -11.69 -0.44 -4.57
C LEU A 81 -10.79 -1.68 -4.62
N GLU A 82 -10.86 -2.46 -5.70
CA GLU A 82 -9.95 -3.58 -5.95
C GLU A 82 -8.50 -3.10 -6.05
N SER A 83 -8.26 -1.97 -6.73
CA SER A 83 -6.92 -1.36 -6.83
C SER A 83 -6.38 -0.93 -5.46
N GLU A 84 -7.21 -0.32 -4.61
CA GLU A 84 -6.82 0.04 -3.25
C GLU A 84 -6.45 -1.19 -2.40
N ILE A 85 -7.20 -2.29 -2.52
CA ILE A 85 -6.85 -3.56 -1.86
C ILE A 85 -5.50 -4.08 -2.37
N MET A 86 -5.29 -4.12 -3.69
CA MET A 86 -4.04 -4.59 -4.26
C MET A 86 -2.84 -3.74 -3.81
N ILE A 87 -3.01 -2.41 -3.74
CA ILE A 87 -1.96 -1.51 -3.23
C ILE A 87 -1.65 -1.79 -1.77
N ALA A 88 -2.66 -1.94 -0.92
CA ALA A 88 -2.47 -2.28 0.49
C ALA A 88 -1.79 -3.66 0.65
N LEU A 89 -2.09 -4.65 -0.19
CA LEU A 89 -1.41 -5.94 -0.19
C LEU A 89 0.04 -5.87 -0.70
N GLY A 90 0.39 -4.81 -1.43
CA GLY A 90 1.67 -4.66 -2.13
C GLY A 90 2.90 -4.81 -1.24
N GLY A 91 2.90 -4.22 -0.04
CA GLY A 91 4.03 -4.30 0.89
C GLY A 91 4.30 -5.73 1.38
N ALA A 92 3.25 -6.41 1.86
CA ALA A 92 3.35 -7.80 2.30
C ALA A 92 3.73 -8.76 1.16
N ALA A 93 3.17 -8.55 -0.03
CA ALA A 93 3.49 -9.35 -1.21
C ALA A 93 4.96 -9.15 -1.66
N ALA A 94 5.48 -7.93 -1.61
CA ALA A 94 6.89 -7.65 -1.90
C ALA A 94 7.83 -8.34 -0.92
N GLU A 95 7.50 -8.32 0.39
CA GLU A 95 8.25 -9.07 1.40
C GLU A 95 8.25 -10.58 1.12
N GLU A 96 7.10 -11.15 0.77
CA GLU A 96 6.98 -12.57 0.47
C GLU A 96 7.80 -12.97 -0.76
N ILE A 97 7.81 -12.14 -1.81
CA ILE A 97 8.62 -12.37 -3.03
C ILE A 97 10.13 -12.34 -2.73
N LYS A 98 10.57 -11.46 -1.81
CA LYS A 98 12.01 -11.32 -1.47
C LYS A 98 12.48 -12.36 -0.45
N TYR A 99 11.71 -12.54 0.63
CA TYR A 99 12.13 -13.28 1.82
C TYR A 99 11.43 -14.63 2.00
N GLY A 100 10.38 -14.91 1.23
CA GLY A 100 9.53 -16.09 1.40
C GLY A 100 8.63 -16.03 2.64
N ASN A 101 8.58 -14.89 3.34
CA ASN A 101 7.73 -14.66 4.50
C ASN A 101 7.30 -13.19 4.61
N ARG A 102 6.24 -12.95 5.40
CA ARG A 102 5.70 -11.63 5.72
C ARG A 102 6.11 -11.21 7.13
N SER A 103 6.10 -9.92 7.41
CA SER A 103 6.29 -9.35 8.75
C SER A 103 4.99 -8.90 9.40
N THR A 104 5.08 -8.49 10.66
CA THR A 104 3.98 -7.88 11.41
C THR A 104 3.70 -6.43 11.01
N GLY A 105 4.52 -5.83 10.15
CA GLY A 105 4.34 -4.45 9.66
C GLY A 105 3.06 -4.25 8.87
N ALA A 106 2.60 -5.28 8.15
CA ALA A 106 1.43 -5.23 7.28
C ALA A 106 0.06 -5.22 7.99
N ARG A 107 0.03 -5.16 9.34
CA ARG A 107 -1.23 -5.26 10.10
C ARG A 107 -2.21 -4.14 9.77
N GLY A 108 -1.70 -2.92 9.55
CA GLY A 108 -2.49 -1.77 9.14
C GLY A 108 -3.14 -1.99 7.77
N ASP A 109 -2.34 -2.49 6.83
CA ASP A 109 -2.76 -2.73 5.45
C ASP A 109 -3.83 -3.83 5.37
N PHE A 110 -3.67 -4.92 6.11
CA PHE A 110 -4.68 -5.99 6.15
C PHE A 110 -6.02 -5.52 6.71
N LYS A 111 -5.99 -4.61 7.69
CA LYS A 111 -7.22 -3.99 8.20
C LYS A 111 -7.88 -3.11 7.13
N ALA A 112 -7.08 -2.35 6.37
CA ALA A 112 -7.58 -1.54 5.26
C ALA A 112 -8.16 -2.42 4.13
N CYS A 113 -7.48 -3.51 3.77
CA CYS A 113 -7.95 -4.51 2.81
C CYS A 113 -9.30 -5.08 3.22
N TRP A 114 -9.44 -5.50 4.49
CA TRP A 114 -10.67 -6.07 5.01
C TRP A 114 -11.84 -5.08 4.94
N ASN A 115 -11.62 -3.84 5.37
CA ASN A 115 -12.65 -2.80 5.33
C ASN A 115 -13.08 -2.47 3.90
N THR A 116 -12.13 -2.44 2.96
CA THR A 116 -12.41 -2.16 1.55
C THR A 116 -13.16 -3.31 0.88
N ALA A 117 -12.78 -4.57 1.16
CA ALA A 117 -13.51 -5.74 0.68
C ALA A 117 -14.95 -5.77 1.21
N ARG A 118 -15.13 -5.42 2.50
CA ARG A 118 -16.46 -5.27 3.09
C ARG A 118 -17.27 -4.17 2.40
N GLN A 119 -16.67 -3.03 2.08
CA GLN A 119 -17.31 -1.95 1.32
C GLN A 119 -17.76 -2.42 -0.06
N ILE A 120 -16.97 -3.24 -0.77
CA ILE A 120 -17.36 -3.83 -2.07
C ILE A 120 -18.65 -4.66 -1.91
N VAL A 121 -18.73 -5.48 -0.86
CA VAL A 121 -19.92 -6.31 -0.60
C VAL A 121 -21.13 -5.44 -0.24
N GLU A 122 -20.98 -4.52 0.71
CA GLU A 122 -22.07 -3.66 1.19
C GLU A 122 -22.58 -2.69 0.12
N ALA A 123 -21.74 -2.28 -0.83
CA ALA A 123 -22.13 -1.46 -1.98
C ALA A 123 -22.84 -2.27 -3.10
N GLY A 124 -23.02 -3.58 -2.91
CA GLY A 124 -23.62 -4.47 -3.91
C GLY A 124 -22.74 -4.70 -5.14
N LEU A 125 -21.43 -4.50 -5.00
CA LEU A 125 -20.45 -4.63 -6.08
C LEU A 125 -19.81 -6.02 -6.12
N SER A 126 -20.10 -6.91 -5.16
CA SER A 126 -19.55 -8.26 -5.10
C SER A 126 -20.36 -9.28 -5.92
N SER A 127 -19.94 -10.56 -5.91
CA SER A 127 -20.67 -11.62 -6.61
C SER A 127 -22.03 -11.94 -5.98
N LEU A 128 -22.26 -11.50 -4.73
CA LEU A 128 -23.54 -11.60 -4.03
C LEU A 128 -24.61 -10.65 -4.62
N GLY A 129 -24.21 -9.67 -5.44
CA GLY A 129 -25.11 -8.66 -5.99
C GLY A 129 -25.61 -7.67 -4.93
N ILE A 130 -26.76 -7.05 -5.20
CA ILE A 130 -27.35 -6.05 -4.31
C ILE A 130 -27.98 -6.76 -3.10
N VAL A 131 -27.33 -6.65 -1.95
CA VAL A 131 -27.78 -7.21 -0.67
C VAL A 131 -27.99 -6.10 0.35
N HIS A 132 -29.00 -6.27 1.21
CA HIS A 132 -29.15 -5.38 2.36
C HIS A 132 -28.15 -5.81 3.44
N ALA A 133 -27.20 -4.93 3.78
CA ALA A 133 -26.06 -5.28 4.63
C ALA A 133 -26.47 -5.81 6.02
N GLU A 134 -27.59 -5.34 6.57
CA GLU A 134 -28.09 -5.77 7.88
C GLU A 134 -28.71 -7.18 7.87
N ASP A 135 -29.18 -7.62 6.70
CA ASP A 135 -29.79 -8.94 6.51
C ASP A 135 -28.78 -9.99 6.01
N LEU A 136 -27.57 -9.56 5.65
CA LEU A 136 -26.53 -10.45 5.14
C LEU A 136 -25.95 -11.29 6.30
N PRO A 137 -26.01 -12.64 6.23
CA PRO A 137 -25.40 -13.48 7.24
C PRO A 137 -23.90 -13.21 7.35
N LEU A 138 -23.39 -13.11 8.59
CA LEU A 138 -21.98 -12.79 8.85
C LEU A 138 -21.02 -13.77 8.18
N GLU A 139 -21.38 -15.06 8.11
CA GLU A 139 -20.59 -16.08 7.43
C GLU A 139 -20.48 -15.83 5.92
N SER A 140 -21.59 -15.45 5.27
CA SER A 140 -21.61 -15.11 3.85
C SER A 140 -20.78 -13.85 3.56
N LEU A 141 -20.89 -12.82 4.41
CA LEU A 141 -20.05 -11.63 4.32
C LEU A 141 -18.56 -11.97 4.46
N PHE A 142 -18.23 -12.79 5.45
CA PHE A 142 -16.85 -13.19 5.74
C PHE A 142 -16.23 -13.95 4.57
N GLU A 143 -16.91 -14.97 4.05
CA GLU A 143 -16.39 -15.77 2.94
C GLU A 143 -16.29 -14.94 1.65
N GLU A 144 -17.24 -14.04 1.36
CA GLU A 144 -17.14 -13.19 0.17
C GLU A 144 -15.97 -12.20 0.27
N CYS A 145 -15.80 -11.52 1.41
CA CYS A 145 -14.65 -10.63 1.63
C CYS A 145 -13.33 -11.39 1.49
N LYS A 146 -13.25 -12.59 2.08
CA LYS A 146 -12.06 -13.46 1.99
C LYS A 146 -11.78 -13.88 0.55
N ASN A 147 -12.79 -14.27 -0.22
CA ASN A 147 -12.64 -14.64 -1.63
C ASN A 147 -12.10 -13.48 -2.46
N ILE A 148 -12.64 -12.27 -2.27
CA ILE A 148 -12.16 -11.05 -2.92
C ILE A 148 -10.67 -10.81 -2.59
N ILE A 149 -10.30 -10.86 -1.30
CA ILE A 149 -8.93 -10.61 -0.88
C ILE A 149 -7.95 -11.65 -1.43
N VAL A 150 -8.32 -12.94 -1.42
CA VAL A 150 -7.47 -14.03 -1.94
C VAL A 150 -7.23 -13.88 -3.45
N ASP A 151 -8.27 -13.56 -4.23
CA ASP A 151 -8.11 -13.33 -5.67
C ASP A 151 -7.21 -12.12 -5.97
N LEU A 152 -7.42 -11.01 -5.26
CA LEU A 152 -6.62 -9.80 -5.41
C LEU A 152 -5.18 -9.98 -4.91
N GLU A 153 -4.95 -10.79 -3.89
CA GLU A 153 -3.61 -11.16 -3.43
C GLU A 153 -2.84 -11.92 -4.51
N GLN A 154 -3.47 -12.91 -5.15
CA GLN A 154 -2.85 -13.65 -6.26
C GLN A 154 -2.49 -12.73 -7.43
N LYS A 155 -3.40 -11.82 -7.80
CA LYS A 155 -3.16 -10.80 -8.83
C LYS A 155 -2.01 -9.86 -8.44
N THR A 156 -1.96 -9.43 -7.18
CA THR A 156 -0.91 -8.55 -6.63
C THR A 156 0.46 -9.21 -6.71
N ILE A 157 0.57 -10.45 -6.23
CA ILE A 157 1.82 -11.21 -6.26
C ILE A 157 2.30 -11.40 -7.70
N LYS A 158 1.39 -11.79 -8.61
CA LYS A 158 1.74 -11.95 -10.03
C LYS A 158 2.25 -10.65 -10.64
N LEU A 159 1.57 -9.53 -10.40
CA LEU A 159 1.95 -8.23 -10.93
C LEU A 159 3.32 -7.77 -10.42
N LEU A 160 3.60 -7.98 -9.13
CA LEU A 160 4.92 -7.68 -8.55
C LEU A 160 6.01 -8.61 -9.07
N GLN A 161 5.71 -9.90 -9.29
CA GLN A 161 6.64 -10.85 -9.88
C GLN A 161 7.01 -10.47 -11.31
N ASP A 162 6.03 -10.06 -12.12
CA ASP A 162 6.24 -9.58 -13.50
C ASP A 162 7.12 -8.32 -13.54
N LYS A 163 7.16 -7.54 -12.45
CA LYS A 163 7.95 -6.31 -12.30
C LYS A 163 9.08 -6.42 -11.26
N LYS A 164 9.55 -7.64 -10.99
CA LYS A 164 10.49 -7.93 -9.89
C LYS A 164 11.78 -7.12 -9.94
N ASP A 165 12.32 -6.88 -11.12
CA ASP A 165 13.56 -6.10 -11.28
C ASP A 165 13.37 -4.63 -10.91
N ALA A 166 12.25 -4.03 -11.32
CA ALA A 166 11.89 -2.67 -10.94
C ALA A 166 11.62 -2.57 -9.42
N LEU A 167 10.93 -3.57 -8.84
CA LEU A 167 10.67 -3.66 -7.41
C LEU A 167 11.96 -3.61 -6.58
N PHE A 168 12.94 -4.45 -6.93
CA PHE A 168 14.19 -4.54 -6.17
C PHE A 168 15.15 -3.39 -6.44
N THR A 169 15.16 -2.84 -7.65
CA THR A 169 15.91 -1.60 -7.95
C THR A 169 15.36 -0.43 -7.14
N LEU A 170 14.03 -0.32 -7.04
CA LEU A 170 13.37 0.69 -6.22
C LEU A 170 13.67 0.49 -4.72
N ALA A 171 13.54 -0.73 -4.20
CA ALA A 171 13.87 -1.03 -2.82
C ALA A 171 15.32 -0.65 -2.46
N ALA A 172 16.28 -0.98 -3.33
CA ALA A 172 17.68 -0.62 -3.13
C ALA A 172 17.90 0.90 -3.15
N SER A 173 17.20 1.63 -4.02
CA SER A 173 17.28 3.09 -4.09
C SER A 173 16.68 3.74 -2.84
N ILE A 174 15.52 3.26 -2.38
CA ILE A 174 14.88 3.70 -1.14
C ILE A 174 15.81 3.48 0.06
N GLN A 175 16.46 2.32 0.14
CA GLN A 175 17.40 1.99 1.21
C GLN A 175 18.60 2.94 1.25
N GLN A 176 19.09 3.37 0.09
CA GLN A 176 20.27 4.25 -0.03
C GLN A 176 19.92 5.73 0.21
N GLU A 177 18.79 6.18 -0.35
CA GLU A 177 18.42 7.60 -0.39
C GLU A 177 17.48 7.99 0.77
N GLU A 178 16.94 7.01 1.50
CA GLU A 178 15.91 7.10 2.56
C GLU A 178 14.56 7.71 2.14
N THR A 179 14.56 8.60 1.16
CA THR A 179 13.38 9.26 0.59
C THR A 179 13.58 9.44 -0.91
N ILE A 180 12.63 8.92 -1.69
CA ILE A 180 12.58 9.04 -3.14
C ILE A 180 11.40 9.95 -3.49
N ASP A 181 11.65 11.05 -4.21
CA ASP A 181 10.58 11.93 -4.71
C ASP A 181 9.99 11.41 -6.04
N ARG A 182 8.94 12.08 -6.54
CA ARG A 182 8.27 11.70 -7.79
C ARG A 182 9.24 11.58 -8.97
N GLN A 183 10.12 12.56 -9.15
CA GLN A 183 10.99 12.60 -10.31
C GLN A 183 11.94 11.40 -10.27
N ARG A 184 12.59 11.20 -9.13
CA ARG A 184 13.50 10.09 -8.92
C ARG A 184 12.81 8.74 -9.00
N PHE A 185 11.59 8.64 -8.47
CA PHE A 185 10.76 7.44 -8.56
C PHE A 185 10.51 7.03 -10.02
N VAL A 186 10.10 7.98 -10.86
CA VAL A 186 9.84 7.74 -12.30
C VAL A 186 11.11 7.30 -13.04
N GLU A 187 12.27 7.88 -12.72
CA GLU A 187 13.56 7.49 -13.30
C GLU A 187 13.99 6.06 -12.93
N ILE A 188 13.52 5.52 -11.81
CA ILE A 188 13.90 4.18 -11.34
C ILE A 188 13.04 3.08 -11.99
N ILE A 189 11.76 3.37 -12.22
CA ILE A 189 10.79 2.37 -12.69
C ILE A 189 10.65 2.30 -14.23
N HIS A 190 11.26 3.24 -14.96
CA HIS A 190 11.24 3.35 -16.42
C HIS A 190 12.64 3.26 -17.02
#